data_AF-A0A939HIY2-F1
#
_entry.id   AF-A0A939HIY2-F1
#
_cell.length_a   1.000
_cell.length_b   1.000
_cell.length_c   1.000
_cell.angle_alpha   90.00
_cell.angle_beta   90.00
_cell.angle_gamma   90.00
#
_symmetry.space_group_name_H-M   'P 1'
#
loop_
_entity.id
_entity.type
_entity.pdbx_description
1 polymer ?
#
loop_
_entity_poly.entity_id
_entity_poly.type
_entity_poly.pdbx_seq_one_letter_code
_entity_poly.pdbx_strand_id
1 'polypeptide(L)' 'MSSELKNCPTCASQTIGTRPSEFFGYHGFECFCQVCGEEGPLEDTEALAHEGWNELAENAAQ' A
#
# COMPACT_ATOMS: atom_id res chain seq x y z
N MET A 1 -11.14 6.34 -12.22
CA MET A 1 -10.58 7.41 -11.38
C MET A 1 -9.37 6.79 -10.70
N SER A 2 -8.17 7.34 -10.88
CA SER A 2 -7.00 6.85 -10.15
C SER A 2 -7.07 7.48 -8.76
N SER A 3 -7.39 6.70 -7.73
CA SER A 3 -7.32 7.17 -6.35
C SER A 3 -5.87 7.51 -6.04
N GLU A 4 -5.57 8.76 -5.67
CA GLU A 4 -4.22 9.15 -5.29
C GLU A 4 -3.79 8.38 -4.02
N LEU A 5 -2.58 7.81 -4.03
CA LEU A 5 -2.02 7.12 -2.87
C LEU A 5 -1.56 8.15 -1.82
N LYS A 6 -1.94 7.92 -0.56
CA LYS A 6 -1.49 8.71 0.58
C LYS A 6 -0.01 8.47 0.87
N ASN A 7 0.59 9.44 1.55
CA ASN A 7 1.99 9.37 1.97
C ASN A 7 2.22 8.17 2.89
N CYS A 8 3.44 7.66 2.89
CA CYS A 8 3.83 6.57 3.77
C CYS A 8 3.60 6.94 5.24
N PRO A 9 2.89 6.10 6.02
CA PRO A 9 2.64 6.37 7.43
C PRO A 9 3.92 6.42 8.28
N THR A 10 4.95 5.68 7.87
CA THR A 10 6.19 5.52 8.64
C THR A 10 7.18 6.66 8.40
N CYS A 11 7.36 7.09 7.15
CA CYS A 11 8.39 8.07 6.78
C CYS A 11 7.87 9.32 6.05
N ALA A 12 6.55 9.45 5.87
CA ALA A 12 5.86 10.53 5.16
C ALA A 12 6.26 10.70 3.68
N SER A 13 6.98 9.74 3.09
CA SER A 13 7.34 9.76 1.67
C SER A 13 6.11 9.60 0.77
N GLN A 14 6.08 10.34 -0.34
CA GLN A 14 5.07 10.23 -1.40
C GLN A 14 5.40 9.13 -2.42
N THR A 15 6.58 8.53 -2.33
CA THR A 15 7.06 7.56 -3.32
C THR A 15 6.56 6.16 -2.98
N ILE A 16 5.32 5.88 -3.38
CA ILE A 16 4.63 4.61 -3.16
C ILE A 16 4.60 3.81 -4.46
N GLY A 17 5.07 2.57 -4.39
CA GLY A 17 4.98 1.61 -5.48
C GLY A 17 3.84 0.62 -5.24
N THR A 18 3.35 0.01 -6.32
CA THR A 18 2.43 -1.14 -6.26
C THR A 18 3.10 -2.29 -6.99
N ARG A 19 3.04 -3.49 -6.42
CA ARG A 19 3.61 -4.69 -7.05
C ARG A 19 2.69 -5.90 -6.85
N PRO A 20 2.71 -6.88 -7.77
CA PRO A 20 2.15 -8.19 -7.49
C PRO A 20 2.97 -8.87 -6.38
N SER A 21 2.29 -9.56 -5.48
CA SER A 21 2.91 -10.27 -4.35
C SER A 21 2.15 -11.55 -4.05
N GLU A 22 2.82 -12.49 -3.39
CA GLU A 22 2.27 -13.79 -3.03
C GLU A 22 2.58 -14.09 -1.56
N PHE A 23 1.53 -14.39 -0.79
CA PHE A 23 1.66 -14.74 0.62
C PHE A 23 0.85 -16.00 0.92
N PHE A 24 1.53 -17.06 1.39
CA PHE A 24 0.91 -18.38 1.67
C PHE A 24 0.02 -18.94 0.54
N GLY A 25 0.40 -18.75 -0.72
CA GLY A 25 -0.36 -19.23 -1.89
C GLY A 25 -1.54 -18.35 -2.29
N TYR A 26 -1.74 -17.20 -1.63
CA TYR A 26 -2.61 -16.14 -2.11
C TYR A 26 -1.82 -15.19 -3.01
N HIS A 27 -2.33 -14.95 -4.22
CA HIS A 27 -1.72 -14.05 -5.19
C HIS A 27 -2.53 -12.76 -5.26
N GLY A 28 -1.88 -11.62 -5.07
CA GLY A 28 -2.54 -10.32 -5.08
C GLY A 28 -1.59 -9.19 -5.43
N PHE A 29 -1.98 -7.97 -5.07
CA PHE A 29 -1.22 -6.74 -5.20
C PHE A 29 -1.05 -6.10 -3.83
N GLU A 30 0.11 -5.51 -3.58
CA GLU A 30 0.37 -4.73 -2.37
C GLU A 30 1.02 -3.40 -2.74
N CYS A 31 0.75 -2.38 -1.93
CA CYS A 31 1.49 -1.13 -1.98
C CYS A 31 2.72 -1.23 -1.06
N PHE A 32 3.78 -0.51 -1.40
CA PHE A 32 4.94 -0.40 -0.53
C PHE A 32 5.62 0.96 -0.67
N CYS A 33 6.23 1.45 0.41
CA CYS A 33 7.04 2.64 0.36
C CYS A 33 8.41 2.33 -0.26
N GLN A 34 8.77 3.03 -1.34
CA GLN A 34 10.07 2.85 -2.00
C GLN A 34 11.24 3.45 -1.21
N VAL A 35 10.97 4.18 -0.12
CA VAL A 35 11.98 4.83 0.72
C VAL A 35 12.31 4.02 1.96
N CYS A 36 11.31 3.70 2.78
CA CYS A 36 11.53 2.94 4.03
C CYS A 36 11.19 1.45 3.93
N GLY A 37 10.56 1.02 2.83
CA GLY A 37 10.18 -0.38 2.64
C GLY A 37 8.93 -0.82 3.40
N GLU A 38 8.15 0.11 3.96
CA GLU A 38 6.86 -0.21 4.60
C GLU A 38 5.94 -0.92 3.61
N GLU A 39 5.39 -2.07 3.99
CA GLU A 39 4.53 -2.91 3.15
C GLU A 39 3.08 -2.76 3.57
N GLY A 40 2.19 -2.54 2.60
CA GLY A 40 0.75 -2.49 2.79
C GLY A 40 0.11 -3.88 2.81
N PRO A 41 -1.22 -3.95 2.99
CA PRO A 41 -1.95 -5.20 2.91
C PRO A 41 -1.91 -5.78 1.48
N LEU A 42 -1.96 -7.12 1.40
CA LEU A 42 -2.03 -7.86 0.15
C LEU A 42 -3.50 -8.05 -0.26
N GLU A 43 -3.87 -7.50 -1.41
CA GLU A 43 -5.25 -7.40 -1.88
C GLU A 43 -5.46 -8.03 -3.25
N ASP A 44 -6.69 -8.43 -3.59
CA ASP A 44 -6.99 -9.12 -4.86
C ASP A 44 -6.70 -8.26 -6.11
N THR A 45 -6.76 -6.94 -5.99
CA THR A 45 -6.60 -6.00 -7.11
C THR A 45 -5.75 -4.79 -6.73
N GLU A 46 -5.12 -4.14 -7.72
CA GLU A 46 -4.36 -2.90 -7.49
C GLU A 46 -5.22 -1.80 -6.84
N ALA A 47 -6.49 -1.68 -7.23
CA ALA A 47 -7.39 -0.69 -6.65
C ALA A 47 -7.65 -0.94 -5.17
N LEU A 48 -7.88 -2.19 -4.77
CA LEU A 48 -8.04 -2.57 -3.37
C LEU A 48 -6.74 -2.38 -2.59
N ALA A 49 -5.58 -2.70 -3.19
CA ALA A 49 -4.28 -2.45 -2.57
C ALA A 49 -4.05 -0.95 -2.30
N HIS A 50 -4.54 -0.07 -3.19
CA HIS A 50 -4.47 1.38 -3.00
C HIS A 50 -5.41 1.84 -1.88
N GLU A 51 -6.61 1.29 -1.81
CA GLU A 51 -7.56 1.55 -0.71
C GLU A 51 -6.99 1.10 0.63
N GLY A 52 -6.49 -0.14 0.74
CA GLY A 52 -5.90 -0.66 1.96
C GLY A 52 -4.64 0.11 2.42
N TRP A 53 -3.81 0.58 1.49
CA TRP A 53 -2.71 1.49 1.81
C TRP A 53 -3.20 2.81 2.41
N ASN A 54 -4.25 3.39 1.81
CA ASN A 54 -4.82 4.64 2.26
C ASN A 54 -5.47 4.52 3.65
N GLU A 55 -6.15 3.40 3.93
CA GLU A 55 -6.69 3.09 5.25
C GLU A 55 -5.58 2.90 6.29
N LEU A 56 -4.50 2.20 5.93
CA LEU A 56 -3.32 2.05 6.81
C LEU A 56 -2.72 3.41 7.16
N ALA A 57 -2.56 4.29 6.15
CA ALA A 57 -2.03 5.63 6.35
C ALA A 57 -2.92 6.51 7.24
N GLU A 58 -4.25 6.35 7.15
CA GLU A 58 -5.20 7.05 8.02
C GLU A 58 -5.15 6.58 9.47
N ASN A 59 -5.14 5.26 9.68
CA ASN A 59 -5.12 4.69 11.02
C ASN A 59 -3.81 4.98 11.75
N ALA A 60 -2.68 5.09 11.03
CA ALA A 60 -1.38 5.43 11.63
C ALA A 60 -1.25 6.92 12.02
N ALA A 61 -2.13 7.80 11.49
CA ALA A 61 -2.13 9.22 11.83
C ALA A 61 -2.96 9.57 13.09
N GLN A 62 -3.59 8.57 13.72
CA GLN A 62 -4.36 8.70 14.97
C GLN A 62 -3.53 8.38 16.20
#